data_AF-A0A5E6N3J4-F1
#
_entry.id   AF-A0A5E6N3J4-F1
#
_cell.length_a   1.000
_cell.length_b   1.000
_cell.length_c   1.000
_cell.angle_alpha   90.00
_cell.angle_beta   90.00
_cell.angle_gamma   90.00
#
_symmetry.space_group_name_H-M   'P 1'
#
loop_
_entity.id
_entity.type
_entity.pdbx_description
1 polymer ?
#
loop_
_entity_poly.entity_id
_entity_poly.type
_entity_poly.pdbx_seq_one_letter_code
_entity_poly.pdbx_strand_id
1 'polypeptide(L)'
;MIIDIPFFEQNPVKKEIVNGMKDEDLKQTTKDSSEYKELLKIPTEERRLFQKNGVSIDGQKRILDQLKLDIETKIDLIKWNTLPNYNQLTYILSLAWKYLLKDGETARPMTLGNLIRVTNLYGIKQSVYWLFNDELQKYKLNRDWINENKEKIELILNGLTVRKDKDEYKKNDTDFKKYQYNKTLFELSDDALLQKSVTESFKILRHWFQYKVPKWLSVMNELQKYVCEKNNMDPGNYSYYANQIENDFIRDNLTILSEYGIPTSAINKLKGGINQELSEDAVIEKVI
;
A
#
# COMPACT_ATOMS: atom_id res chain seq x y z
N MET A 1 -6.52 -40.22 -3.92
CA MET A 1 -7.32 -39.25 -3.15
C MET A 1 -7.60 -38.10 -4.10
N ILE A 2 -8.82 -38.04 -4.64
CA ILE A 2 -9.24 -36.95 -5.54
C ILE A 2 -9.67 -35.81 -4.64
N ILE A 3 -8.92 -34.72 -4.65
CA ILE A 3 -9.31 -33.49 -3.95
C ILE A 3 -10.37 -32.84 -4.83
N ASP A 4 -11.64 -32.95 -4.42
CA ASP A 4 -12.75 -32.22 -5.01
C ASP A 4 -12.70 -30.78 -4.49
N ILE A 5 -12.19 -29.86 -5.31
CA ILE A 5 -12.17 -28.43 -4.98
C ILE A 5 -13.51 -27.85 -5.44
N PRO A 6 -14.39 -27.40 -4.53
CA PRO A 6 -15.66 -26.81 -4.93
C PRO A 6 -15.39 -25.54 -5.75
N PHE A 7 -15.68 -25.59 -7.04
CA PHE A 7 -15.55 -24.44 -7.94
C PHE A 7 -16.74 -23.52 -7.73
N PHE A 8 -16.58 -22.53 -6.85
CA PHE A 8 -17.59 -21.51 -6.65
C PHE A 8 -17.51 -20.48 -7.79
N GLU A 9 -18.35 -20.65 -8.83
CA GLU A 9 -18.48 -19.68 -9.91
C GLU A 9 -19.08 -18.38 -9.36
N GLN A 10 -18.30 -17.30 -9.32
CA GLN A 10 -18.83 -15.97 -9.02
C GLN A 10 -19.73 -15.54 -10.17
N ASN A 11 -21.00 -15.24 -9.86
CA ASN A 11 -21.96 -14.75 -10.83
C ASN A 11 -22.46 -13.37 -10.39
N PRO A 12 -22.13 -12.29 -11.13
CA PRO A 12 -21.36 -12.26 -12.37
C PRO A 12 -19.84 -12.43 -12.18
N VAL A 13 -19.16 -12.89 -13.23
CA VAL A 13 -17.68 -13.06 -13.26
C VAL A 13 -17.02 -11.68 -13.32
N LYS A 14 -15.98 -11.47 -12.51
CA LYS A 14 -15.27 -10.18 -12.45
C LYS A 14 -14.55 -9.84 -13.77
N LYS A 15 -14.51 -8.55 -14.12
CA LYS A 15 -13.88 -8.04 -15.35
C LYS A 15 -12.43 -8.48 -15.52
N GLU A 16 -11.66 -8.54 -14.43
CA GLU A 16 -10.23 -8.91 -14.45
C GLU A 16 -10.03 -10.34 -14.98
N ILE A 17 -10.97 -11.24 -14.68
CA ILE A 17 -10.94 -12.64 -15.11
C ILE A 17 -11.40 -12.73 -16.57
N VAL A 18 -12.56 -12.12 -16.88
CA VAL A 18 -13.17 -12.20 -18.22
C VAL A 18 -12.28 -11.56 -19.29
N ASN A 19 -11.59 -10.48 -18.96
CA ASN A 19 -10.68 -9.80 -19.89
C ASN A 19 -9.50 -10.67 -20.35
N GLY A 20 -9.13 -11.69 -19.57
CA GLY A 20 -8.04 -12.61 -19.92
C GLY A 20 -8.47 -13.87 -20.66
N MET A 21 -9.77 -14.07 -20.88
CA MET A 21 -10.32 -15.25 -21.55
C MET A 21 -10.57 -14.96 -23.03
N LYS A 22 -10.53 -16.01 -23.86
CA LYS A 22 -10.97 -15.90 -25.26
C LYS A 22 -12.48 -15.85 -25.32
N ASP A 23 -13.04 -15.16 -26.31
CA ASP A 23 -14.50 -15.05 -26.47
C ASP A 23 -15.18 -16.41 -26.67
N GLU A 24 -14.49 -17.38 -27.29
CA GLU A 24 -14.97 -18.77 -27.46
C GLU A 24 -15.11 -19.53 -26.14
N ASP A 25 -14.30 -19.19 -25.13
CA ASP A 25 -14.28 -19.85 -23.81
C ASP A 25 -15.34 -19.28 -22.86
N LEU A 26 -16.01 -18.19 -23.24
CA LEU A 26 -16.99 -17.50 -22.40
C LEU A 26 -18.40 -18.05 -22.59
N LYS A 27 -19.04 -18.45 -21.48
CA LYS A 27 -20.46 -18.81 -21.45
C LYS A 27 -21.32 -17.61 -21.87
N GLN A 28 -22.45 -17.87 -22.55
CA GLN A 28 -23.39 -16.83 -22.98
C GLN A 28 -23.88 -15.96 -21.81
N THR A 29 -24.10 -16.55 -20.64
CA THR A 29 -24.47 -15.83 -19.41
C THR A 29 -23.45 -14.76 -19.01
N THR A 30 -22.15 -15.02 -19.21
CA THR A 30 -21.09 -14.04 -19.00
C THR A 30 -21.13 -12.95 -20.06
N LYS A 31 -21.37 -13.31 -21.34
CA LYS A 31 -21.48 -12.34 -22.43
C LYS A 31 -22.66 -11.38 -22.25
N ASP A 32 -23.75 -11.86 -21.65
CA ASP A 32 -24.95 -11.06 -21.40
C ASP A 32 -24.84 -10.18 -20.14
N SER A 33 -23.84 -10.43 -19.28
CA SER A 33 -23.62 -9.67 -18.05
C SER A 33 -23.32 -8.18 -18.30
N SER A 34 -23.71 -7.35 -17.34
CA SER A 34 -23.35 -5.93 -17.30
C SER A 34 -21.83 -5.74 -17.32
N GLU A 35 -21.10 -6.57 -16.58
CA GLU A 35 -19.67 -6.53 -16.38
C GLU A 35 -18.92 -6.68 -17.71
N TYR A 36 -19.31 -7.66 -18.52
CA TYR A 36 -18.71 -7.87 -19.84
C TYR A 36 -19.04 -6.75 -20.82
N LYS A 37 -20.31 -6.30 -20.84
CA LYS A 37 -20.73 -5.19 -21.70
C LYS A 37 -20.01 -3.89 -21.37
N GLU A 38 -19.83 -3.56 -20.09
CA GLU A 38 -19.04 -2.41 -19.65
C GLU A 38 -17.55 -2.57 -20.01
N LEU A 39 -17.00 -3.78 -19.87
CA LEU A 39 -15.61 -4.06 -20.26
C LEU A 39 -15.40 -3.77 -21.75
N LEU A 40 -16.31 -4.20 -22.63
CA LEU A 40 -16.20 -3.99 -24.08
C LEU A 40 -16.27 -2.51 -24.50
N LYS A 41 -16.78 -1.61 -23.66
CA LYS A 41 -16.72 -0.16 -23.91
C LYS A 41 -15.29 0.40 -23.78
N ILE A 42 -14.39 -0.33 -23.13
CA ILE A 42 -12.99 0.08 -22.95
C ILE A 42 -12.20 -0.32 -24.22
N PRO A 43 -11.43 0.61 -24.83
CA PRO A 43 -10.58 0.29 -25.97
C PRO A 43 -9.68 -0.93 -25.73
N THR A 44 -9.51 -1.77 -26.74
CA THR A 44 -8.73 -3.01 -26.64
C THR A 44 -7.28 -2.77 -26.18
N GLU A 45 -6.66 -1.66 -26.59
CA GLU A 45 -5.31 -1.29 -26.12
C GLU A 45 -5.27 -1.07 -24.60
N GLU A 46 -6.23 -0.31 -24.06
CA GLU A 46 -6.33 -0.05 -22.62
C GLU A 46 -6.66 -1.32 -21.85
N ARG A 47 -7.54 -2.18 -22.37
CA ARG A 47 -7.83 -3.49 -21.76
C ARG A 47 -6.59 -4.38 -21.63
N ARG A 48 -5.73 -4.40 -22.65
CA ARG A 48 -4.45 -5.15 -22.60
C ARG A 48 -3.48 -4.54 -21.59
N LEU A 49 -3.43 -3.23 -21.49
CA LEU A 49 -2.65 -2.53 -20.46
C LEU A 49 -3.10 -2.94 -19.06
N PHE A 50 -4.42 -2.89 -18.80
CA PHE A 50 -4.96 -3.20 -17.48
C PHE A 50 -4.80 -4.66 -17.07
N GLN A 51 -4.86 -5.58 -18.03
CA GLN A 51 -4.73 -7.01 -17.79
C GLN A 51 -3.40 -7.39 -17.12
N LYS A 52 -2.30 -6.78 -17.56
CA LYS A 52 -0.93 -7.10 -17.11
C LYS A 52 -0.71 -6.78 -15.63
N ASN A 53 -1.52 -5.89 -15.08
CA ASN A 53 -1.31 -5.32 -13.76
C ASN A 53 -1.96 -6.12 -12.63
N GLY A 54 -2.86 -7.06 -12.89
CA GLY A 54 -3.44 -7.95 -11.85
C GLY A 54 -4.20 -7.23 -10.73
N VAL A 55 -4.69 -6.00 -10.99
CA VAL A 55 -5.54 -5.21 -10.09
C VAL A 55 -6.83 -4.81 -10.80
N SER A 56 -7.74 -4.13 -10.11
CA SER A 56 -9.06 -3.77 -10.66
C SER A 56 -8.96 -3.04 -12.01
N ILE A 57 -9.68 -3.52 -13.03
CA ILE A 57 -9.79 -2.85 -14.34
C ILE A 57 -10.47 -1.49 -14.19
N ASP A 58 -11.56 -1.43 -13.43
CA ASP A 58 -12.29 -0.18 -13.21
C ASP A 58 -11.44 0.85 -12.43
N GLY A 59 -10.68 0.37 -11.44
CA GLY A 59 -9.72 1.19 -10.71
C GLY A 59 -8.65 1.79 -11.62
N GLN A 60 -8.03 0.96 -12.46
CA GLN A 60 -7.02 1.39 -13.43
C GLN A 60 -7.59 2.35 -14.48
N LYS A 61 -8.80 2.11 -14.98
CA LYS A 61 -9.46 3.00 -15.93
C LYS A 61 -9.69 4.39 -15.34
N ARG A 62 -10.19 4.48 -14.10
CA ARG A 62 -10.38 5.75 -13.40
C ARG A 62 -9.08 6.52 -13.19
N ILE A 63 -8.00 5.80 -12.85
CA ILE A 63 -6.67 6.40 -12.75
C ILE A 63 -6.20 6.89 -14.11
N LEU A 64 -6.30 6.07 -15.16
CA LEU A 64 -5.87 6.42 -16.50
C LEU A 64 -6.60 7.68 -17.00
N ASP A 65 -7.91 7.76 -16.79
CA ASP A 65 -8.70 8.93 -17.15
C ASP A 65 -8.25 10.18 -16.37
N GLN A 66 -7.98 10.04 -15.08
CA GLN A 66 -7.46 11.15 -14.27
C GLN A 66 -6.07 11.60 -14.73
N LEU A 67 -5.17 10.67 -15.07
CA LEU A 67 -3.84 10.98 -15.60
C LEU A 67 -3.93 11.69 -16.94
N LYS A 68 -4.83 11.28 -17.84
CA LYS A 68 -5.05 11.97 -19.12
C LYS A 68 -5.50 13.41 -18.94
N LEU A 69 -6.33 13.69 -17.94
CA LEU A 69 -6.78 15.06 -17.62
C LEU A 69 -5.66 15.90 -16.98
N ASP A 70 -4.86 15.27 -16.13
CA ASP A 70 -3.84 15.95 -15.32
C ASP A 70 -2.49 16.12 -16.05
N ILE A 71 -2.24 15.38 -17.14
CA ILE A 71 -0.92 15.33 -17.79
C ILE A 71 -0.41 16.71 -18.23
N GLU A 72 -1.30 17.60 -18.70
CA GLU A 72 -0.90 18.93 -19.19
C GLU A 72 -0.56 19.90 -18.05
N THR A 73 -1.21 19.76 -16.89
CA THR A 73 -1.13 20.75 -15.80
C THR A 73 -0.36 20.27 -14.58
N LYS A 74 -0.19 18.95 -14.43
CA LYS A 74 0.46 18.32 -13.27
C LYS A 74 1.55 17.35 -13.68
N ILE A 75 2.19 17.60 -14.83
CA ILE A 75 3.26 16.74 -15.35
C ILE A 75 4.35 16.51 -14.32
N ASP A 76 4.73 17.50 -13.51
CA ASP A 76 5.78 17.34 -12.48
C ASP A 76 5.37 16.41 -11.33
N LEU A 77 4.07 16.15 -11.13
CA LEU A 77 3.57 15.19 -10.15
C LEU A 77 3.51 13.77 -10.72
N ILE A 78 3.34 13.66 -12.04
CA ILE A 78 3.19 12.40 -12.78
C ILE A 78 4.57 11.91 -13.24
N LYS A 79 5.38 12.75 -13.87
CA LYS A 79 6.66 12.36 -14.43
C LYS A 79 7.79 12.57 -13.43
N TRP A 80 8.34 11.47 -12.95
CA TRP A 80 9.56 11.47 -12.15
C TRP A 80 10.38 10.22 -12.40
N ASN A 81 11.68 10.35 -12.15
CA ASN A 81 12.67 9.29 -12.28
C ASN A 81 13.35 9.09 -10.93
N THR A 82 13.84 7.87 -10.67
CA THR A 82 14.56 7.52 -9.44
C THR A 82 13.69 7.67 -8.20
N LEU A 83 13.89 8.69 -7.36
CA LEU A 83 13.18 8.90 -6.10
C LEU A 83 12.12 10.00 -6.22
N PRO A 84 10.87 9.76 -5.81
CA PRO A 84 9.84 10.79 -5.82
C PRO A 84 9.97 11.76 -4.64
N ASN A 85 9.56 13.01 -4.86
CA ASN A 85 9.36 13.97 -3.78
C ASN A 85 8.01 13.74 -3.06
N TYR A 86 7.78 14.46 -1.96
CA TYR A 86 6.58 14.31 -1.15
C TYR A 86 5.28 14.61 -1.92
N ASN A 87 5.28 15.60 -2.81
CA ASN A 87 4.10 15.99 -3.60
C ASN A 87 3.78 14.92 -4.66
N GLN A 88 4.80 14.38 -5.32
CA GLN A 88 4.68 13.27 -6.26
C GLN A 88 4.11 12.02 -5.57
N LEU A 89 4.65 11.65 -4.40
CA LEU A 89 4.10 10.53 -3.61
C LEU A 89 2.67 10.81 -3.16
N THR A 90 2.37 12.02 -2.72
CA THR A 90 1.03 12.41 -2.31
C THR A 90 0.05 12.21 -3.46
N TYR A 91 0.37 12.69 -4.66
CA TYR A 91 -0.49 12.56 -5.83
C TYR A 91 -0.70 11.08 -6.21
N ILE A 92 0.39 10.34 -6.42
CA ILE A 92 0.34 8.95 -6.89
C ILE A 92 -0.35 8.03 -5.88
N LEU A 93 0.01 8.12 -4.60
CA LEU A 93 -0.59 7.27 -3.56
C LEU A 93 -2.04 7.66 -3.25
N SER A 94 -2.44 8.92 -3.45
CA SER A 94 -3.85 9.30 -3.32
C SER A 94 -4.73 8.67 -4.39
N LEU A 95 -4.27 8.64 -5.64
CA LEU A 95 -4.98 7.96 -6.73
C LEU A 95 -5.05 6.45 -6.50
N ALA A 96 -3.91 5.84 -6.15
CA ALA A 96 -3.85 4.41 -5.88
C ALA A 96 -4.73 4.01 -4.69
N TRP A 97 -4.69 4.76 -3.59
CA TRP A 97 -5.55 4.53 -2.43
C TRP A 97 -7.03 4.61 -2.78
N LYS A 98 -7.41 5.61 -3.58
CA LYS A 98 -8.82 5.85 -3.96
C LYS A 98 -9.38 4.78 -4.90
N TYR A 99 -8.56 4.24 -5.81
CA TYR A 99 -9.05 3.43 -6.93
C TYR A 99 -8.50 2.00 -6.97
N LEU A 100 -7.41 1.67 -6.27
CA LEU A 100 -6.80 0.33 -6.27
C LEU A 100 -6.95 -0.42 -4.94
N LEU A 101 -7.38 0.26 -3.87
CA LEU A 101 -7.72 -0.42 -2.62
C LEU A 101 -8.99 -1.26 -2.85
N LYS A 102 -8.95 -2.55 -2.48
CA LYS A 102 -10.06 -3.47 -2.76
C LYS A 102 -11.27 -3.18 -1.88
N ASP A 103 -12.46 -3.30 -2.46
CA ASP A 103 -13.71 -3.23 -1.68
C ASP A 103 -13.75 -4.32 -0.61
N GLY A 104 -14.02 -3.93 0.63
CA GLY A 104 -14.03 -4.81 1.80
C GLY A 104 -12.66 -5.07 2.45
N GLU A 105 -11.56 -4.62 1.85
CA GLU A 105 -10.24 -4.67 2.50
C GLU A 105 -10.13 -3.57 3.55
N THR A 106 -9.79 -3.94 4.79
CA THR A 106 -9.51 -2.96 5.84
C THR A 106 -8.11 -2.41 5.68
N ALA A 107 -7.98 -1.12 5.37
CA ALA A 107 -6.70 -0.43 5.45
C ALA A 107 -6.31 -0.09 6.90
N ARG A 108 -7.25 -0.22 7.86
CA ARG A 108 -6.99 0.16 9.26
C ARG A 108 -5.90 -0.73 9.87
N PRO A 109 -4.99 -0.15 10.68
CA PRO A 109 -5.01 1.23 11.19
C PRO A 109 -4.38 2.28 10.26
N MET A 110 -3.89 1.89 9.09
CA MET A 110 -3.29 2.82 8.13
C MET A 110 -4.32 3.82 7.61
N THR A 111 -3.91 5.07 7.49
CA THR A 111 -4.65 6.13 6.79
C THR A 111 -3.83 6.58 5.59
N LEU A 112 -4.47 7.18 4.58
CA LEU A 112 -3.77 7.71 3.41
C LEU A 112 -2.67 8.70 3.82
N GLY A 113 -2.97 9.64 4.72
CA GLY A 113 -2.00 10.61 5.21
C GLY A 113 -0.81 9.94 5.91
N ASN A 114 -1.06 8.93 6.75
CA ASN A 114 0.03 8.20 7.39
C ASN A 114 0.82 7.38 6.36
N LEU A 115 0.17 6.74 5.39
CA LEU A 115 0.83 5.95 4.34
C LEU A 115 1.81 6.82 3.55
N ILE A 116 1.37 8.00 3.10
CA ILE A 116 2.22 8.95 2.37
C ILE A 116 3.42 9.36 3.22
N ARG A 117 3.17 9.75 4.48
CA ARG A 117 4.23 10.14 5.43
C ARG A 117 5.24 9.02 5.64
N VAL A 118 4.78 7.82 6.01
CA VAL A 118 5.72 6.70 6.29
C VAL A 118 6.43 6.23 5.04
N THR A 119 5.78 6.24 3.87
CA THR A 119 6.43 5.86 2.60
C THR A 119 7.54 6.83 2.25
N ASN A 120 7.28 8.15 2.35
CA ASN A 120 8.29 9.16 2.06
C ASN A 120 9.47 9.09 3.05
N LEU A 121 9.18 9.02 4.36
CA LEU A 121 10.22 8.97 5.37
C LEU A 121 11.01 7.67 5.30
N TYR A 122 10.37 6.54 5.02
CA TYR A 122 11.07 5.27 4.81
C TYR A 122 11.96 5.31 3.57
N GLY A 123 11.53 5.95 2.48
CA GLY A 123 12.38 6.22 1.31
C GLY A 123 13.63 7.05 1.61
N ILE A 124 13.52 8.02 2.54
CA ILE A 124 14.64 8.87 2.97
C ILE A 124 15.54 8.14 3.97
N LYS A 125 14.95 7.40 4.92
CA LYS A 125 15.66 6.80 6.06
C LYS A 125 16.23 5.42 5.76
N GLN A 126 15.60 4.67 4.85
CA GLN A 126 16.01 3.34 4.40
C GLN A 126 16.31 2.41 5.57
N SER A 127 15.42 2.42 6.56
CA SER A 127 15.67 1.78 7.85
C SER A 127 14.39 1.30 8.51
N VAL A 128 14.27 -0.03 8.66
CA VAL A 128 13.21 -0.64 9.46
C VAL A 128 13.30 -0.22 10.92
N TYR A 129 14.52 0.00 11.44
CA TYR A 129 14.72 0.50 12.80
C TYR A 129 14.12 1.90 13.00
N TRP A 130 14.22 2.77 11.99
CA TRP A 130 13.53 4.06 12.01
C TRP A 130 12.01 3.87 12.06
N LEU A 131 11.44 2.97 11.25
CA LEU A 131 10.01 2.69 11.23
C LEU A 131 9.50 2.18 12.58
N PHE A 132 10.29 1.29 13.22
CA PHE A 132 10.02 0.82 14.58
C PHE A 132 10.00 1.98 15.59
N ASN A 133 11.00 2.85 15.57
CA ASN A 133 11.07 4.00 16.48
C ASN A 133 9.92 4.99 16.25
N ASP A 134 9.51 5.19 14.99
CA ASP A 134 8.37 6.04 14.63
C ASP A 134 7.06 5.51 15.24
N GLU A 135 6.79 4.20 15.12
CA GLU A 135 5.61 3.59 15.74
C GLU A 135 5.69 3.58 17.28
N LEU A 136 6.87 3.33 17.87
CA LEU A 136 7.06 3.39 19.32
C LEU A 136 6.80 4.80 19.86
N GLN A 137 7.34 5.82 19.21
CA GLN A 137 7.17 7.20 19.64
C GLN A 137 5.71 7.64 19.51
N LYS A 138 5.03 7.28 18.43
CA LYS A 138 3.59 7.50 18.27
C LYS A 138 2.79 6.86 19.40
N TYR A 139 3.13 5.65 19.82
CA TYR A 139 2.45 5.02 20.96
C TYR A 139 2.73 5.69 22.29
N LYS A 140 3.97 6.11 22.55
CA LYS A 140 4.32 6.89 23.75
C LYS A 140 3.53 8.19 23.81
N LEU A 141 3.53 8.98 22.73
CA LEU A 141 2.76 10.23 22.64
C LEU A 141 1.26 10.03 22.85
N ASN A 142 0.68 8.94 22.33
CA ASN A 142 -0.72 8.63 22.55
C ASN A 142 -1.01 8.21 23.99
N ARG A 143 -0.09 7.48 24.64
CA ARG A 143 -0.18 7.11 26.06
C ARG A 143 -0.09 8.34 26.95
N ASP A 144 0.87 9.22 26.71
CA ASP A 144 1.06 10.48 27.45
C ASP A 144 -0.18 11.37 27.33
N TRP A 145 -0.69 11.51 26.12
CA TRP A 145 -1.93 12.25 25.87
C TRP A 145 -3.14 11.66 26.63
N ILE A 146 -3.24 10.33 26.74
CA ILE A 146 -4.30 9.71 27.55
C ILE A 146 -4.10 10.03 29.03
N ASN A 147 -2.87 9.91 29.54
CA ASN A 147 -2.56 10.21 30.95
C ASN A 147 -3.03 11.62 31.32
N GLU A 148 -2.82 12.59 30.43
CA GLU A 148 -3.17 14.00 30.64
C GLU A 148 -4.69 14.28 30.53
N ASN A 149 -5.44 13.49 29.76
CA ASN A 149 -6.82 13.84 29.36
C ASN A 149 -7.89 12.88 29.88
N LYS A 150 -7.53 11.69 30.37
CA LYS A 150 -8.48 10.65 30.80
C LYS A 150 -9.46 11.15 31.85
N GLU A 151 -8.97 11.74 32.94
CA GLU A 151 -9.81 12.20 34.05
C GLU A 151 -10.83 13.23 33.59
N LYS A 152 -10.40 14.22 32.79
CA LYS A 152 -11.27 15.23 32.21
C LYS A 152 -12.38 14.61 31.34
N ILE A 153 -12.03 13.65 30.49
CA ILE A 153 -13.00 12.98 29.60
C ILE A 153 -14.01 12.16 30.42
N GLU A 154 -13.55 11.47 31.47
CA GLU A 154 -14.40 10.68 32.36
C GLU A 154 -15.34 11.57 33.19
N LEU A 155 -14.87 12.73 33.65
CA LEU A 155 -15.70 13.73 34.33
C LEU A 155 -16.83 14.24 33.42
N ILE A 156 -16.53 14.56 32.14
CA ILE A 156 -17.55 14.98 31.16
C ILE A 156 -18.59 13.88 30.94
N LEU A 157 -18.15 12.63 30.72
CA LEU A 157 -19.05 11.50 30.49
C LEU A 157 -19.96 11.21 31.68
N ASN A 158 -19.44 11.37 32.90
CA ASN A 158 -20.19 11.15 34.13
C ASN A 158 -21.16 12.30 34.43
N GLY A 159 -20.81 13.54 34.03
CA GLY A 159 -21.66 14.72 34.19
C GLY A 159 -22.86 14.75 33.22
N LEU A 160 -22.79 14.07 32.08
CA LEU A 160 -23.94 13.89 31.20
C LEU A 160 -24.94 12.92 31.86
N THR A 161 -26.19 13.32 32.03
CA THR A 161 -27.24 12.46 32.64
C THR A 161 -28.22 11.93 31.61
N VAL A 162 -28.42 12.67 30.52
CA VAL A 162 -29.29 12.31 29.40
C VAL A 162 -28.54 11.36 28.46
N ARG A 163 -29.15 10.21 28.15
CA ARG A 163 -28.57 9.19 27.25
C ARG A 163 -28.24 9.74 25.87
N LYS A 164 -29.15 10.54 25.30
CA LYS A 164 -28.97 11.14 23.97
C LYS A 164 -27.71 12.00 23.90
N ASP A 165 -27.48 12.82 24.93
CA ASP A 165 -26.33 13.72 24.99
C ASP A 165 -25.02 12.93 25.15
N LYS A 166 -25.03 11.82 25.90
CA LYS A 166 -23.89 10.89 25.95
C LYS A 166 -23.58 10.30 24.58
N ASP A 167 -24.60 9.84 23.88
CA ASP A 167 -24.43 9.22 22.56
C ASP A 167 -23.93 10.25 21.53
N GLU A 168 -24.41 11.50 21.62
CA GLU A 168 -23.94 12.61 20.79
C GLU A 168 -22.48 12.97 21.08
N TYR A 169 -22.10 13.12 22.35
CA TYR A 169 -20.71 13.36 22.76
C TYR A 169 -19.78 12.26 22.24
N LYS A 170 -20.12 10.99 22.50
CA LYS A 170 -19.32 9.84 22.05
C LYS A 170 -19.16 9.78 20.53
N LYS A 171 -20.19 10.19 19.80
CA LYS A 171 -20.21 10.17 18.33
C LYS A 171 -19.44 11.32 17.71
N ASN A 172 -19.42 12.49 18.34
CA ASN A 172 -18.92 13.71 17.70
C ASN A 172 -17.57 14.18 18.26
N ASP A 173 -17.33 13.99 19.56
CA ASP A 173 -16.14 14.52 20.24
C ASP A 173 -14.85 13.82 19.80
N THR A 174 -13.84 14.61 19.43
CA THR A 174 -12.56 14.12 18.90
C THR A 174 -11.68 13.52 19.98
N ASP A 175 -11.69 14.10 21.18
CA ASP A 175 -10.86 13.66 22.30
C ASP A 175 -11.40 12.34 22.85
N PHE A 176 -12.72 12.20 22.98
CA PHE A 176 -13.35 10.93 23.35
C PHE A 176 -13.01 9.82 22.34
N LYS A 177 -13.09 10.09 21.04
CA LYS A 177 -12.72 9.10 20.01
C LYS A 177 -11.25 8.69 20.13
N LYS A 178 -10.35 9.66 20.34
CA LYS A 178 -8.92 9.42 20.52
C LYS A 178 -8.65 8.61 21.79
N TYR A 179 -9.32 8.93 22.89
CA TYR A 179 -9.28 8.17 24.14
C TYR A 179 -9.75 6.73 23.92
N GLN A 180 -10.94 6.53 23.35
CA GLN A 180 -11.49 5.20 23.13
C GLN A 180 -10.63 4.34 22.20
N TYR A 181 -10.02 4.93 21.18
CA TYR A 181 -9.12 4.22 20.26
C TYR A 181 -7.82 3.77 20.93
N ASN A 182 -7.27 4.59 21.83
CA ASN A 182 -5.96 4.35 22.44
C ASN A 182 -6.02 3.81 23.88
N LYS A 183 -7.20 3.67 24.49
CA LYS A 183 -7.35 3.33 25.92
C LYS A 183 -6.54 2.11 26.35
N THR A 184 -6.41 1.11 25.48
CA THR A 184 -5.66 -0.12 25.77
C THR A 184 -4.16 0.13 25.89
N LEU A 185 -3.62 1.19 25.25
CA LEU A 185 -2.22 1.57 25.36
C LEU A 185 -1.84 2.03 26.77
N PHE A 186 -2.79 2.61 27.51
CA PHE A 186 -2.58 3.06 28.88
C PHE A 186 -2.26 1.88 29.82
N GLU A 187 -2.89 0.74 29.58
CA GLU A 187 -2.77 -0.47 30.40
C GLU A 187 -1.53 -1.31 30.05
N LEU A 188 -0.81 -0.97 28.96
CA LEU A 188 0.37 -1.70 28.55
C LEU A 188 1.60 -1.31 29.37
N SER A 189 2.38 -2.32 29.77
CA SER A 189 3.75 -2.12 30.22
C SER A 189 4.64 -1.61 29.08
N ASP A 190 5.80 -1.05 29.42
CA ASP A 190 6.76 -0.56 28.43
C ASP A 190 7.24 -1.69 27.49
N ASP A 191 7.43 -2.89 28.03
CA ASP A 191 7.78 -4.09 27.23
C ASP A 191 6.66 -4.49 26.27
N ALA A 192 5.40 -4.43 26.72
CA ALA A 192 4.27 -4.74 25.85
C ALA A 192 4.10 -3.67 24.75
N LEU A 193 4.39 -2.40 25.07
CA LEU A 193 4.41 -1.31 24.10
C LEU A 193 5.52 -1.51 23.05
N LEU A 194 6.71 -1.92 23.50
CA LEU A 194 7.84 -2.27 22.64
C LEU A 194 7.45 -3.38 21.66
N GLN A 195 6.93 -4.49 22.17
CA GLN A 195 6.49 -5.63 21.36
C GLN A 195 5.39 -5.25 20.36
N LYS A 196 4.44 -4.40 20.78
CA LYS A 196 3.40 -3.87 19.90
C LYS A 196 4.00 -3.02 18.77
N SER A 197 4.97 -2.18 19.08
CA SER A 197 5.68 -1.33 18.11
C SER A 197 6.44 -2.16 17.08
N VAL A 198 7.16 -3.19 17.54
CA VAL A 198 7.80 -4.17 16.66
C VAL A 198 6.76 -4.83 15.75
N THR A 199 5.68 -5.35 16.32
CA THR A 199 4.61 -6.03 15.55
C THR A 199 4.00 -5.13 14.48
N GLU A 200 3.63 -3.90 14.83
CA GLU A 200 3.05 -2.98 13.85
C GLU A 200 4.05 -2.54 12.78
N SER A 201 5.32 -2.29 13.14
CA SER A 201 6.35 -1.95 12.15
C SER A 201 6.51 -3.07 11.11
N PHE A 202 6.51 -4.35 11.52
CA PHE A 202 6.55 -5.49 10.60
C PHE A 202 5.27 -5.69 9.79
N LYS A 203 4.10 -5.30 10.32
CA LYS A 203 2.86 -5.28 9.53
C LYS A 203 2.93 -4.20 8.46
N ILE A 204 3.44 -3.01 8.80
CA ILE A 204 3.63 -1.92 7.83
C ILE A 204 4.60 -2.37 6.74
N LEU A 205 5.76 -2.90 7.13
CA LEU A 205 6.77 -3.40 6.21
C LEU A 205 6.17 -4.43 5.24
N ARG A 206 5.61 -5.53 5.76
CA ARG A 206 5.12 -6.64 4.90
C ARG A 206 3.92 -6.26 4.05
N HIS A 207 2.92 -5.62 4.64
CA HIS A 207 1.67 -5.36 3.94
C HIS A 207 1.76 -4.17 2.99
N TRP A 208 2.44 -3.10 3.41
CA TRP A 208 2.50 -1.86 2.63
C TRP A 208 3.77 -1.77 1.79
N PHE A 209 4.95 -1.98 2.38
CA PHE A 209 6.21 -1.73 1.68
C PHE A 209 6.68 -2.92 0.83
N GLN A 210 6.44 -4.16 1.24
CA GLN A 210 6.82 -5.35 0.47
C GLN A 210 5.70 -5.89 -0.42
N TYR A 211 4.58 -5.16 -0.52
CA TYR A 211 3.44 -5.61 -1.32
C TYR A 211 2.65 -4.46 -1.94
N LYS A 212 1.82 -3.73 -1.17
CA LYS A 212 0.85 -2.79 -1.74
C LYS A 212 1.47 -1.61 -2.46
N VAL A 213 2.38 -0.90 -1.81
CA VAL A 213 3.00 0.32 -2.36
C VAL A 213 3.80 0.01 -3.61
N PRO A 214 4.72 -0.99 -3.64
CA PRO A 214 5.41 -1.38 -4.88
C PRO A 214 4.43 -1.77 -5.98
N LYS A 215 3.39 -2.55 -5.65
CA LYS A 215 2.38 -2.95 -6.63
C LYS A 215 1.67 -1.73 -7.20
N TRP A 216 1.25 -0.80 -6.37
CA TRP A 216 0.60 0.44 -6.81
C TRP A 216 1.54 1.30 -7.67
N LEU A 217 2.80 1.47 -7.28
CA LEU A 217 3.79 2.19 -8.08
C LEU A 217 4.02 1.52 -9.43
N SER A 218 4.06 0.19 -9.50
CA SER A 218 4.16 -0.57 -10.75
C SER A 218 2.97 -0.32 -11.67
N VAL A 219 1.74 -0.35 -11.15
CA VAL A 219 0.54 -0.01 -11.95
C VAL A 219 0.63 1.42 -12.47
N MET A 220 0.96 2.37 -11.58
CA MET A 220 1.06 3.78 -11.94
C MET A 220 2.16 4.04 -12.96
N ASN A 221 3.26 3.29 -12.92
CA ASN A 221 4.34 3.33 -13.91
C ASN A 221 3.85 2.95 -15.32
N GLU A 222 3.06 1.88 -15.43
CA GLU A 222 2.55 1.44 -16.73
C GLU A 222 1.47 2.39 -17.26
N LEU A 223 0.61 2.91 -16.39
CA LEU A 223 -0.42 3.88 -16.77
C LEU A 223 0.19 5.23 -17.19
N GLN A 224 1.16 5.76 -16.45
CA GLN A 224 1.81 7.02 -16.82
C GLN A 224 2.61 6.89 -18.12
N LYS A 225 3.28 5.74 -18.35
CA LYS A 225 3.99 5.48 -19.61
C LYS A 225 3.04 5.61 -20.80
N TYR A 226 1.92 4.90 -20.72
CA TYR A 226 0.90 4.95 -21.75
C TYR A 226 0.39 6.38 -22.01
N VAL A 227 0.13 7.16 -20.96
CA VAL A 227 -0.35 8.55 -21.12
C VAL A 227 0.74 9.45 -21.71
N CYS A 228 1.98 9.36 -21.26
CA CYS A 228 3.09 10.15 -21.79
C CYS A 228 3.33 9.83 -23.27
N GLU A 229 3.37 8.55 -23.64
CA GLU A 229 3.57 8.09 -25.02
C GLU A 229 2.47 8.59 -25.95
N LYS A 230 1.19 8.52 -25.53
CA LYS A 230 0.06 9.06 -26.31
C LYS A 230 0.13 10.58 -26.50
N ASN A 231 0.88 11.28 -25.67
CA ASN A 231 1.13 12.73 -25.76
C ASN A 231 2.51 13.08 -26.33
N ASN A 232 3.25 12.11 -26.91
CA ASN A 232 4.61 12.28 -27.44
C ASN A 232 5.61 12.84 -26.40
N MET A 233 5.47 12.42 -25.14
CA MET A 233 6.34 12.80 -24.04
C MET A 233 7.15 11.60 -23.54
N ASP A 234 8.40 11.84 -23.12
CA ASP A 234 9.16 10.79 -22.44
C ASP A 234 8.53 10.47 -21.09
N PRO A 235 8.31 9.20 -20.76
CA PRO A 235 7.72 8.80 -19.50
C PRO A 235 8.71 8.90 -18.33
N GLY A 236 8.18 8.91 -17.11
CA GLY A 236 8.97 8.70 -15.89
C GLY A 236 9.34 7.22 -15.71
N ASN A 237 10.01 6.92 -14.59
CA ASN A 237 10.34 5.55 -14.20
C ASN A 237 10.18 5.38 -12.68
N TYR A 238 9.09 4.71 -12.29
CA TYR A 238 8.79 4.46 -10.88
C TYR A 238 9.33 3.11 -10.39
N SER A 239 9.70 2.23 -11.33
CA SER A 239 10.11 0.86 -11.04
C SER A 239 11.33 0.82 -10.12
N TYR A 240 12.26 1.77 -10.27
CA TYR A 240 13.41 1.90 -9.38
C TYR A 240 12.98 2.08 -7.93
N TYR A 241 12.16 3.08 -7.62
CA TYR A 241 11.70 3.32 -6.25
C TYR A 241 10.82 2.21 -5.71
N ALA A 242 9.96 1.62 -6.56
CA ALA A 242 9.14 0.48 -6.20
C ALA A 242 9.99 -0.70 -5.71
N ASN A 243 11.02 -1.08 -6.48
CA ASN A 243 11.93 -2.15 -6.14
C ASN A 243 12.73 -1.85 -4.86
N GLN A 244 13.25 -0.62 -4.73
CA GLN A 244 13.99 -0.21 -3.54
C GLN A 244 13.16 -0.33 -2.25
N ILE A 245 11.88 0.05 -2.27
CA ILE A 245 10.99 -0.12 -1.11
C ILE A 245 10.69 -1.60 -0.87
N GLU A 246 10.38 -2.35 -1.94
CA GLU A 246 10.00 -3.77 -1.87
C GLU A 246 11.09 -4.62 -1.22
N ASN A 247 12.34 -4.31 -1.55
CA ASN A 247 13.52 -5.06 -1.11
C ASN A 247 14.22 -4.44 0.10
N ASP A 248 13.55 -3.58 0.89
CA ASP A 248 14.12 -2.95 2.08
C ASP A 248 15.48 -2.25 1.81
N PHE A 249 15.61 -1.66 0.61
CA PHE A 249 16.81 -0.98 0.11
C PHE A 249 18.07 -1.86 0.10
N ILE A 250 17.90 -3.19 0.10
CA ILE A 250 18.97 -4.14 -0.19
C ILE A 250 19.42 -3.93 -1.64
N ARG A 251 20.74 -4.03 -1.87
CA ARG A 251 21.29 -3.97 -3.24
C ARG A 251 20.73 -5.15 -4.04
N ASP A 252 20.34 -4.91 -5.29
CA ASP A 252 19.73 -5.90 -6.18
C ASP A 252 20.41 -7.27 -6.11
N ASN A 253 21.74 -7.32 -6.28
CA ASN A 253 22.48 -8.58 -6.27
C ASN A 253 22.55 -9.33 -4.92
N LEU A 254 22.08 -8.70 -3.84
CA LEU A 254 21.99 -9.28 -2.49
C LEU A 254 20.55 -9.62 -2.10
N THR A 255 19.56 -9.26 -2.92
CA THR A 255 18.12 -9.47 -2.62
C THR A 255 17.81 -10.94 -2.45
N ILE A 256 18.47 -11.80 -3.25
CA ILE A 256 18.41 -13.25 -3.15
C ILE A 256 18.66 -13.76 -1.73
N LEU A 257 19.57 -13.16 -0.97
CA LEU A 257 19.84 -13.57 0.41
C LEU A 257 18.62 -13.34 1.32
N SER A 258 17.85 -12.28 1.07
CA SER A 258 16.61 -12.01 1.80
C SER A 258 15.53 -13.04 1.45
N GLU A 259 15.46 -13.47 0.19
CA GLU A 259 14.54 -14.52 -0.26
C GLU A 259 14.85 -15.87 0.40
N TYR A 260 16.13 -16.17 0.62
CA TYR A 260 16.61 -17.32 1.41
C TYR A 260 16.40 -17.15 2.93
N GLY A 261 15.79 -16.05 3.37
CA GLY A 261 15.45 -15.81 4.77
C GLY A 261 16.58 -15.23 5.61
N ILE A 262 17.68 -14.77 4.99
CA ILE A 262 18.76 -14.08 5.71
C ILE A 262 18.25 -12.68 6.13
N PRO A 263 18.34 -12.30 7.41
CA PRO A 263 17.88 -10.99 7.85
C PRO A 263 18.64 -9.84 7.17
N THR A 264 17.94 -8.75 6.81
CA THR A 264 18.55 -7.55 6.18
C THR A 264 19.74 -7.00 6.96
N SER A 265 19.72 -7.09 8.29
CA SER A 265 20.84 -6.65 9.15
C SER A 265 22.11 -7.48 8.94
N ALA A 266 21.99 -8.77 8.65
CA ALA A 266 23.11 -9.64 8.30
C ALA A 266 23.58 -9.35 6.87
N ILE A 267 22.67 -9.20 5.92
CA ILE A 267 22.98 -8.85 4.52
C ILE A 267 23.77 -7.53 4.46
N ASN A 268 23.33 -6.52 5.21
CA ASN A 268 24.01 -5.23 5.27
C ASN A 268 25.43 -5.30 5.85
N LYS A 269 25.71 -6.25 6.76
CA LYS A 269 27.07 -6.51 7.25
C LYS A 269 27.95 -7.19 6.20
N LEU A 270 27.37 -8.06 5.37
CA LEU A 270 28.08 -8.75 4.28
C LEU A 270 28.33 -7.85 3.06
N LYS A 271 27.50 -6.81 2.87
CA LYS A 271 27.51 -5.89 1.72
C LYS A 271 28.89 -5.39 1.32
N GLY A 272 29.77 -5.10 2.29
CA GLY A 272 31.13 -4.59 2.04
C GLY A 272 32.10 -5.63 1.45
N GLY A 273 31.85 -6.92 1.64
CA GLY A 273 32.68 -8.03 1.14
C GLY A 273 32.22 -8.61 -0.19
N ILE A 274 31.12 -8.10 -0.76
CA ILE A 274 30.48 -8.62 -1.97
C ILE A 274 30.47 -7.53 -3.05
N ASN A 275 31.16 -7.81 -4.16
CA ASN A 275 31.22 -6.93 -5.33
C ASN A 275 29.80 -6.65 -5.89
N GLN A 276 29.57 -5.42 -6.37
CA GLN A 276 28.31 -4.97 -6.98
C GLN A 276 27.99 -5.69 -8.28
N GLU A 277 29.00 -6.11 -9.02
CA GLU A 277 28.84 -6.76 -10.32
C GLU A 277 28.64 -8.29 -10.24
N LEU A 278 28.67 -8.87 -9.04
CA LEU A 278 28.40 -10.31 -8.88
C LEU A 278 26.92 -10.59 -9.14
N SER A 279 26.64 -11.63 -9.91
CA SER A 279 25.28 -12.15 -10.08
C SER A 279 24.75 -12.74 -8.77
N GLU A 280 23.42 -12.85 -8.66
CA GLU A 280 22.76 -13.45 -7.49
C GLU A 280 23.23 -14.89 -7.24
N ASP A 281 23.38 -15.71 -8.28
CA ASP A 281 23.89 -17.09 -8.17
C ASP A 281 25.30 -17.14 -7.55
N ALA A 282 26.20 -16.25 -7.99
CA ALA A 282 27.56 -16.19 -7.46
C ALA A 282 27.60 -15.63 -6.02
N VAL A 283 26.60 -14.84 -5.63
CA VAL A 283 26.43 -14.39 -4.24
C VAL A 283 26.02 -15.55 -3.35
N ILE A 284 25.13 -16.44 -3.82
CA ILE A 284 24.76 -17.67 -3.08
C ILE A 284 26.01 -18.52 -2.84
N GLU A 285 26.76 -18.89 -3.89
CA GLU A 285 27.95 -19.75 -3.79
C GLU A 285 29.01 -19.22 -2.81
N LYS A 286 29.07 -17.90 -2.63
CA LYS A 286 30.03 -17.24 -1.76
C LYS A 286 29.61 -17.21 -0.29
N VAL A 287 28.30 -17.30 0.01
CA VAL A 287 27.73 -17.04 1.33
C VAL A 287 27.10 -18.28 1.96
N ILE A 288 26.51 -19.16 1.14
CA ILE A 288 25.74 -20.35 1.55
C ILE A 288 26.50 -21.60 1.10
#